data_AF-A0A7K2Q7F0-F1
#
_entry.id   AF-A0A7K2Q7F0-F1
#
_cell.length_a   1.000
_cell.length_b   1.000
_cell.length_c   1.000
_cell.angle_alpha   90.00
_cell.angle_beta   90.00
_cell.angle_gamma   90.00
#
_symmetry.space_group_name_H-M   'P 1'
#
loop_
_entity.id
_entity.type
_entity.pdbx_description
1 polymer ?
#
loop_
_entity_poly.entity_id
_entity_poly.type
_entity_poly.pdbx_seq_one_letter_code
_entity_poly.pdbx_strand_id
1 'polypeptide(L)'
;MTGETDLSPARLRHARYAIAAVFCTHGAVTGSFATRIPWIQEHARLGSGALGLALAFPALGAAVAMPLAGRINHRFGARAALRWLLVLWTLSLILPSLAPNLATLCFALFVYGASAG
;
A
#
# COMPACT_ATOMS: atom_id res chain seq x y z
N MET A 1 -24.92 -22.36 20.62
CA MET A 1 -24.83 -23.28 19.47
C MET A 1 -23.75 -22.75 18.56
N THR A 2 -22.54 -23.26 18.73
CA THR A 2 -21.31 -22.87 18.04
C THR A 2 -21.44 -23.17 16.55
N GLY A 3 -21.48 -22.15 15.71
CA GLY A 3 -21.41 -22.34 14.27
C GLY A 3 -20.06 -22.96 13.93
N GLU A 4 -20.04 -24.23 13.53
CA GLU A 4 -18.92 -24.81 12.82
C GLU A 4 -18.67 -23.93 11.59
N THR A 5 -17.66 -23.08 11.68
CA THR A 5 -17.04 -22.51 10.48
C THR A 5 -16.60 -23.70 9.65
N ASP A 6 -17.34 -24.03 8.58
CA ASP A 6 -16.97 -25.09 7.64
C ASP A 6 -15.61 -24.74 7.00
N LEU A 7 -14.51 -25.09 7.64
CA LEU A 7 -13.15 -24.87 7.12
C LEU A 7 -12.79 -25.98 6.14
N SER A 8 -13.51 -26.05 5.02
CA SER A 8 -13.20 -27.00 3.94
C SER A 8 -11.74 -26.81 3.51
N PRO A 9 -10.96 -27.89 3.29
CA PRO A 9 -9.58 -27.82 2.82
C PRO A 9 -9.40 -26.97 1.55
N ALA A 10 -10.42 -26.92 0.69
CA ALA A 10 -10.43 -26.09 -0.51
C ALA A 10 -10.51 -24.57 -0.20
N ARG A 11 -11.26 -24.17 0.83
CA ARG A 11 -11.34 -22.78 1.29
C ARG A 11 -10.05 -22.33 1.96
N LEU A 12 -9.46 -23.17 2.81
CA LEU A 12 -8.15 -22.92 3.42
C LEU A 12 -7.06 -22.72 2.36
N ARG A 13 -7.06 -23.56 1.32
CA ARG A 13 -6.10 -23.43 0.21
C ARG A 13 -6.30 -22.13 -0.59
N HIS A 14 -7.53 -21.76 -0.91
CA HIS A 14 -7.83 -20.47 -1.54
C HIS A 14 -7.41 -19.27 -0.68
N ALA A 15 -7.69 -19.31 0.62
CA ALA A 15 -7.27 -18.26 1.55
C ALA A 15 -5.74 -18.12 1.59
N ARG A 16 -4.99 -19.24 1.60
CA ARG A 16 -3.52 -19.22 1.54
C ARG A 16 -2.99 -18.58 0.26
N TYR A 17 -3.55 -18.93 -0.91
CA TYR A 17 -3.15 -18.30 -2.17
C TYR A 17 -3.50 -16.81 -2.22
N ALA A 18 -4.66 -16.43 -1.70
CA ALA A 18 -5.06 -15.02 -1.60
C ALA A 18 -4.07 -14.22 -0.74
N ILE A 19 -3.72 -14.72 0.45
CA ILE A 19 -2.75 -14.08 1.33
C ILE A 19 -1.37 -14.03 0.66
N ALA A 20 -0.91 -15.12 0.04
CA ALA A 20 0.37 -15.16 -0.67
C ALA A 20 0.42 -14.13 -1.81
N ALA A 21 -0.65 -14.01 -2.60
CA ALA A 21 -0.75 -13.02 -3.66
C ALA A 21 -0.69 -11.58 -3.12
N VAL A 22 -1.34 -11.31 -1.99
CA VAL A 22 -1.30 -9.99 -1.33
C VAL A 22 0.13 -9.66 -0.89
N PHE A 23 0.81 -10.55 -0.17
CA PHE A 23 2.20 -10.33 0.28
C PHE A 23 3.18 -10.22 -0.90
N CYS A 24 3.03 -11.07 -1.93
CA CYS A 24 3.85 -11.02 -3.13
C CYS A 24 3.69 -9.67 -3.84
N THR A 25 2.46 -9.21 -4.01
CA THR A 25 2.17 -7.90 -4.63
C THR A 25 2.76 -6.77 -3.80
N HIS A 26 2.59 -6.82 -2.48
CA HIS A 26 3.12 -5.80 -1.57
C HIS A 26 4.65 -5.71 -1.62
N GLY A 27 5.33 -6.86 -1.63
CA GLY A 27 6.78 -6.95 -1.78
C GLY A 27 7.26 -6.47 -3.14
N ALA A 28 6.59 -6.86 -4.22
CA ALA A 28 6.95 -6.44 -5.59
C ALA A 28 6.82 -4.92 -5.77
N VAL A 29 5.74 -4.32 -5.24
CA VAL A 29 5.52 -2.87 -5.29
C VAL A 29 6.55 -2.12 -4.44
N THR A 30 6.75 -2.55 -3.19
CA THR A 30 7.71 -1.90 -2.28
C THR A 30 9.14 -1.99 -2.83
N GLY A 31 9.53 -3.14 -3.38
CA GLY A 31 10.83 -3.31 -4.03
C GLY A 31 10.98 -2.44 -5.29
N SER A 32 9.94 -2.37 -6.12
CA SER A 32 9.92 -1.50 -7.30
C SER A 32 10.03 -0.02 -6.93
N PHE A 33 9.38 0.42 -5.84
CA PHE A 33 9.52 1.77 -5.33
C PHE A 33 10.92 2.03 -4.78
N ALA A 34 11.45 1.13 -3.95
CA ALA A 34 12.76 1.28 -3.32
C ALA A 34 13.89 1.49 -4.34
N THR A 35 13.87 0.76 -5.46
CA THR A 35 14.84 0.90 -6.55
C THR A 35 14.77 2.26 -7.28
N ARG A 36 13.64 2.97 -7.20
CA ARG A 36 13.44 4.29 -7.83
C ARG A 36 13.78 5.46 -6.91
N ILE A 37 14.00 5.24 -5.60
CA ILE A 37 14.32 6.31 -4.64
C ILE A 37 15.53 7.15 -5.10
N PRO A 38 16.66 6.57 -5.55
CA PRO A 38 17.80 7.37 -6.00
C PRO A 38 17.47 8.25 -7.21
N TRP A 39 16.72 7.71 -8.17
CA TRP A 39 16.28 8.42 -9.36
C TRP A 39 15.34 9.59 -9.01
N ILE A 40 14.42 9.40 -8.05
CA ILE A 40 13.52 10.46 -7.55
C ILE A 40 14.33 11.56 -6.85
N GLN A 41 15.33 11.18 -6.05
CA GLN A 41 16.19 12.14 -5.36
C GLN A 41 16.93 13.05 -6.34
N GLU A 42 17.50 12.47 -7.41
CA GLU A 42 18.21 13.21 -8.46
C GLU A 42 17.26 14.07 -9.30
N HIS A 43 16.13 13.52 -9.76
CA HIS A 43 15.18 14.23 -10.63
C HIS A 43 14.50 15.41 -9.94
N ALA A 44 14.13 15.26 -8.66
CA ALA A 44 13.51 16.33 -7.90
C ALA A 44 14.54 17.27 -7.23
N ARG A 45 15.85 17.08 -7.48
CA ARG A 45 16.97 17.81 -6.85
C ARG A 45 16.81 17.96 -5.34
N LEU A 46 16.38 16.88 -4.67
CA LEU A 46 16.09 16.89 -3.25
C LEU A 46 17.35 16.62 -2.43
N GLY A 47 17.58 17.43 -1.40
CA GLY A 47 18.55 17.12 -0.36
C GLY A 47 18.12 15.88 0.45
N SER A 48 19.07 15.20 1.07
CA SER A 48 18.83 13.99 1.88
C SER A 48 17.79 14.20 2.99
N GLY A 49 17.78 15.38 3.64
CA GLY A 49 16.77 15.72 4.66
C GLY A 49 15.34 15.84 4.11
N ALA A 50 15.18 16.42 2.92
CA ALA A 50 13.87 16.54 2.27
C ALA A 50 13.33 15.18 1.82
N LEU A 51 14.21 14.30 1.31
CA LEU A 51 13.85 12.93 0.97
C LEU A 51 13.45 12.13 2.23
N GLY A 52 14.21 12.24 3.31
CA GLY A 52 13.86 11.59 4.58
C GLY A 52 12.50 12.02 5.11
N LEU A 53 12.18 13.31 5.04
CA LEU A 53 10.86 13.82 5.38
C LEU A 53 9.78 13.22 4.49
N ALA A 54 9.99 13.19 3.17
CA ALA A 54 9.05 12.60 2.23
C ALA A 54 8.79 11.11 2.53
N LEU A 55 9.85 10.36 2.86
CA LEU A 55 9.77 8.94 3.24
C LEU A 55 9.10 8.68 4.60
N ALA A 56 8.81 9.71 5.40
CA ALA A 56 7.99 9.57 6.62
C ALA A 56 6.48 9.53 6.32
N PHE A 57 6.04 10.16 5.22
CA PHE A 57 4.62 10.22 4.87
C PHE A 57 3.96 8.87 4.55
N PRO A 58 4.64 7.84 3.99
CA PRO A 58 4.08 6.50 3.88
C PRO A 58 3.70 5.90 5.24
N ALA A 59 4.57 6.05 6.25
CA ALA A 59 4.27 5.57 7.59
C ALA A 59 3.08 6.32 8.20
N LEU A 60 2.99 7.64 7.99
CA LEU A 60 1.85 8.46 8.44
C LEU A 60 0.55 8.05 7.74
N GLY A 61 0.58 7.85 6.43
CA GLY A 61 -0.57 7.38 5.67
C GLY A 61 -1.07 6.03 6.18
N ALA A 62 -0.16 5.08 6.36
CA ALA A 62 -0.49 3.75 6.88
C ALA A 62 -1.08 3.82 8.29
N ALA A 63 -0.50 4.65 9.17
CA ALA A 63 -1.00 4.85 10.52
C ALA A 63 -2.42 5.42 10.56
N VAL A 64 -2.77 6.32 9.63
CA VAL A 64 -4.14 6.86 9.49
C VAL A 64 -5.09 5.81 8.92
N ALA A 65 -4.62 4.98 7.99
CA ALA A 65 -5.43 3.97 7.33
C ALA A 65 -5.74 2.75 8.21
N MET A 66 -4.80 2.30 9.04
CA MET A 66 -4.99 1.13 9.92
C MET A 66 -6.27 1.13 10.76
N PRO A 67 -6.62 2.20 11.51
CA PRO A 67 -7.88 2.25 12.25
C PRO A 67 -9.11 2.31 11.32
N LEU A 68 -8.96 2.86 10.11
CA LEU A 68 -10.01 2.90 9.10
C LEU A 68 -10.23 1.52 8.46
N ALA A 69 -9.17 0.75 8.25
CA ALA A 69 -9.20 -0.60 7.71
C ALA A 69 -10.03 -1.54 8.58
N GLY A 70 -9.90 -1.45 9.92
CA GLY A 70 -10.74 -2.21 10.86
C GLY A 70 -12.22 -1.89 10.72
N ARG A 71 -12.58 -0.60 10.62
CA ARG A 71 -13.97 -0.16 10.40
C ARG A 71 -14.53 -0.56 9.04
N ILE A 72 -13.71 -0.45 7.99
CA ILE A 72 -14.11 -0.81 6.62
C ILE A 72 -14.28 -2.33 6.50
N ASN A 73 -13.37 -3.12 7.07
CA ASN A 73 -13.46 -4.59 7.02
C ASN A 73 -14.71 -5.10 7.75
N HIS A 74 -15.04 -4.51 8.91
CA HIS A 74 -16.25 -4.84 9.66
C HIS A 74 -17.54 -4.47 8.89
N ARG A 75 -17.48 -3.53 7.94
CA ARG A 75 -18.64 -3.04 7.19
C ARG A 75 -18.75 -3.57 5.75
N PHE A 76 -17.63 -3.95 5.11
CA PHE A 76 -17.57 -4.26 3.67
C PHE A 76 -16.94 -5.61 3.29
N GLY A 77 -16.27 -6.32 4.22
CA GLY A 77 -15.72 -7.66 4.01
C GLY A 77 -14.52 -7.78 3.04
N ALA A 78 -13.94 -8.98 2.94
CA ALA A 78 -12.68 -9.29 2.22
C ALA A 78 -12.62 -8.88 0.73
N ARG A 79 -13.78 -8.69 0.08
CA ARG A 79 -13.86 -8.19 -1.31
C ARG A 79 -13.42 -6.72 -1.42
N ALA A 80 -13.53 -5.94 -0.34
CA ALA A 80 -13.03 -4.57 -0.29
C ALA A 80 -11.48 -4.54 -0.27
N ALA A 81 -10.83 -5.50 0.38
CA ALA A 81 -9.37 -5.60 0.41
C ALA A 81 -8.77 -5.84 -0.97
N LEU A 82 -9.44 -6.67 -1.80
CA LEU A 82 -9.03 -6.89 -3.18
C LEU A 82 -9.22 -5.64 -4.06
N ARG A 83 -10.27 -4.84 -3.81
CA ARG A 83 -10.46 -3.53 -4.45
C ARG A 83 -9.39 -2.52 -4.03
N TRP A 84 -8.99 -2.50 -2.77
CA TRP A 84 -7.88 -1.68 -2.30
C TRP A 84 -6.57 -2.06 -2.98
N LEU A 85 -6.29 -3.36 -3.15
CA LEU A 85 -5.12 -3.83 -3.90
C LEU A 85 -5.11 -3.31 -5.35
N LEU A 86 -6.27 -3.29 -6.03
CA LEU A 86 -6.39 -2.70 -7.37
C LEU A 86 -6.20 -1.17 -7.37
N VAL A 87 -6.73 -0.45 -6.36
CA VAL A 87 -6.52 1.00 -6.22
C VAL A 87 -5.03 1.30 -5.98
N LEU A 88 -4.34 0.52 -5.14
CA LEU A 88 -2.88 0.58 -4.94
C LEU A 88 -2.13 0.44 -6.25
N TRP A 89 -2.51 -0.56 -7.03
CA TRP A 89 -1.86 -0.89 -8.29
C TRP A 89 -1.99 0.24 -9.31
N THR A 90 -3.17 0.88 -9.34
CA THR A 90 -3.44 2.04 -10.20
C THR A 90 -2.70 3.29 -9.71
N LEU A 91 -2.56 3.49 -8.39
CA LEU A 91 -1.82 4.61 -7.82
C LEU A 91 -0.30 4.49 -7.97
N SER A 92 0.24 3.27 -7.93
CA SER A 92 1.67 3.00 -8.13
C SER A 92 2.14 3.40 -9.53
N LEU A 93 1.23 3.38 -10.52
CA LEU A 93 1.48 3.89 -11.88
C LEU A 93 1.49 5.43 -11.98
N ILE A 94 0.88 6.15 -11.03
CA ILE A 94 0.82 7.62 -11.01
C ILE A 94 2.09 8.23 -10.39
N LEU A 95 2.72 7.52 -9.45
CA LEU A 95 3.88 7.97 -8.68
C LEU A 95 5.09 8.47 -9.48
N PRO A 96 5.51 7.83 -10.60
CA PRO A 96 6.67 8.32 -11.36
C PRO A 96 6.35 9.51 -12.28
N SER A 97 5.08 9.78 -12.61
CA SER A 97 4.72 10.81 -13.61
C SER A 97 4.50 12.21 -13.02
N LEU A 98 4.45 12.36 -11.69
CA LEU A 98 4.00 13.60 -11.05
C LEU A 98 5.05 14.37 -10.23
N ALA A 99 6.34 14.03 -10.32
CA ALA A 99 7.35 14.59 -9.41
C ALA A 99 8.28 15.65 -10.04
N PRO A 100 7.86 16.92 -10.14
CA PRO A 100 8.77 18.06 -10.24
C PRO A 100 9.05 18.75 -8.88
N ASN A 101 8.35 18.41 -7.78
CA ASN A 101 8.37 19.17 -6.53
C ASN A 101 8.07 18.33 -5.25
N LEU A 102 8.69 18.71 -4.11
CA LEU A 102 8.68 17.99 -2.82
C LEU A 102 7.28 17.76 -2.22
N ALA A 103 6.39 18.75 -2.29
CA ALA A 103 5.05 18.64 -1.71
C ALA A 103 4.23 17.54 -2.39
N THR A 104 4.36 17.41 -3.72
CA THR A 104 3.70 16.36 -4.51
C THR A 104 4.25 14.99 -4.15
N LEU A 105 5.56 14.88 -3.90
CA LEU A 105 6.18 13.64 -3.42
C LEU A 105 5.64 13.24 -2.04
N CYS A 106 5.52 14.17 -1.09
CA CYS A 106 4.96 13.88 0.24
C CYS A 106 3.50 13.43 0.16
N PHE A 107 2.68 14.09 -0.66
CA PHE A 107 1.27 13.70 -0.84
C PHE A 107 1.16 12.33 -1.51
N ALA A 108 1.94 12.08 -2.56
CA ALA A 108 1.99 10.80 -3.25
C ALA A 108 2.40 9.66 -2.30
N LEU A 109 3.41 9.89 -1.47
CA LEU A 109 3.90 8.95 -0.48
C LEU A 109 2.92 8.74 0.69
N PHE A 110 2.19 9.78 1.08
CA PHE A 110 1.09 9.66 2.06
C PHE A 110 -0.01 8.75 1.54
N VAL A 111 -0.48 8.97 0.30
CA VAL A 111 -1.54 8.14 -0.27
C VAL A 111 -1.04 6.71 -0.53
N TYR A 112 0.22 6.55 -0.96
CA TYR A 112 0.88 5.24 -1.03
C TYR A 112 0.82 4.51 0.32
N GLY A 113 1.22 5.18 1.40
CA GLY A 113 1.14 4.65 2.75
C GLY A 113 -0.27 4.31 3.21
N ALA A 114 -1.22 5.22 3.01
CA ALA A 114 -2.61 5.05 3.40
C ALA A 114 -3.32 3.92 2.65
N SER A 115 -2.82 3.60 1.47
CA SER A 115 -3.29 2.47 0.70
C SER A 115 -2.68 1.15 1.23
N ALA A 116 -1.43 1.19 1.70
CA ALA A 116 -0.71 0.03 2.22
C ALA A 116 -1.18 -0.46 3.61
N GLY A 117 -1.70 0.44 4.46
CA GLY A 117 -2.14 0.16 5.84
C GLY A 117 -3.60 -0.26 5.96
#